data_AF-A0A8K0GE75-F1
#
_entry.id   AF-A0A8K0GE75-F1
#
_cell.length_a   1.000
_cell.length_b   1.000
_cell.length_c   1.000
_cell.angle_alpha   90.00
_cell.angle_beta   90.00
_cell.angle_gamma   90.00
#
_symmetry.space_group_name_H-M   'P 1'
#
loop_
_entity.id
_entity.type
_entity.pdbx_description
1 polymer ?
#
loop_
_entity_poly.entity_id
_entity_poly.type
_entity_poly.pdbx_seq_one_letter_code
_entity_poly.pdbx_strand_id
1 'polypeptide(L)'
;MLLCKILISVFIQCVMLPNIVTGAWALRDVTIDIEPPVVERGETALLRCNYELEGKPLYSVKWYRGQREFYRYTPNEVPTTKVFLFAGLQVNLQLSDEHQVVLQNVDFNLSGNFTCEVSTDGPNFLTAMVSRNMSVVVLPKYPPTLTTERGDYGIGDTIRANCTSAASKPAATLIFSLNNMV
;
A
#
# COMPACT_ATOMS: atom_id res chain seq x y z
N MET A 1 -49.91 21.62 -71.09
CA MET A 1 -49.09 20.88 -72.07
C MET A 1 -48.25 19.90 -71.28
N LEU A 2 -48.58 18.60 -71.34
CA LEU A 2 -47.85 17.54 -70.63
C LEU A 2 -46.47 17.37 -71.25
N LEU A 3 -45.41 17.38 -70.44
CA LEU A 3 -44.17 16.67 -70.75
C LEU A 3 -43.64 15.99 -69.48
N CYS A 4 -43.62 14.67 -69.56
CA CYS A 4 -43.03 13.71 -68.65
C CYS A 4 -41.50 13.70 -68.83
N LYS A 5 -40.71 13.60 -67.74
CA LYS A 5 -39.63 12.61 -67.56
C LYS A 5 -38.72 12.82 -66.32
N ILE A 6 -38.61 11.71 -65.58
CA ILE A 6 -37.44 11.06 -64.95
C ILE A 6 -36.79 11.70 -63.70
N LEU A 7 -37.05 11.01 -62.58
CA LEU A 7 -36.43 11.10 -61.26
C LEU A 7 -34.95 10.66 -61.27
N ILE A 8 -34.09 11.38 -60.55
CA ILE A 8 -32.89 10.80 -59.91
C ILE A 8 -32.77 11.40 -58.50
N SER A 9 -32.98 10.53 -57.51
CA SER A 9 -32.80 10.78 -56.08
C SER A 9 -31.31 10.73 -55.73
N VAL A 10 -30.74 11.81 -55.19
CA VAL A 10 -29.40 11.79 -54.58
C VAL A 10 -29.55 11.82 -53.07
N PHE A 11 -29.49 10.64 -52.44
CA PHE A 11 -29.33 10.52 -51.00
C PHE A 11 -27.86 10.76 -50.65
N ILE A 12 -27.56 11.91 -50.05
CA ILE A 12 -26.26 12.19 -49.44
C ILE A 12 -26.23 11.44 -48.11
N GLN A 13 -25.64 10.26 -48.08
CA GLN A 13 -25.45 9.49 -46.86
C GLN A 13 -24.17 9.99 -46.18
N CYS A 14 -24.36 10.77 -45.12
CA CYS A 14 -23.29 11.23 -44.23
C CYS A 14 -22.69 9.99 -43.54
N VAL A 15 -21.50 9.57 -43.97
CA VAL A 15 -20.76 8.46 -43.34
C VAL A 15 -20.24 8.95 -41.99
N MET A 16 -21.02 8.72 -40.94
CA MET A 16 -20.55 8.85 -39.57
C MET A 16 -19.59 7.69 -39.31
N LEU A 17 -18.28 7.92 -39.39
CA LEU A 17 -17.30 6.97 -38.89
C LEU A 17 -17.56 6.80 -37.38
N PRO A 18 -17.88 5.60 -36.88
CA PRO A 18 -17.91 5.38 -35.45
C PRO A 18 -16.46 5.49 -34.95
N ASN A 19 -16.16 6.53 -34.18
CA ASN A 19 -14.97 6.54 -33.33
C ASN A 19 -15.16 5.40 -32.32
N ILE A 20 -14.67 4.21 -32.65
CA ILE A 20 -14.51 3.14 -31.67
C ILE A 20 -13.40 3.62 -30.74
N VAL A 21 -13.79 4.28 -29.65
CA VAL A 21 -12.89 4.48 -28.52
C VAL A 21 -12.66 3.08 -27.94
N THR A 22 -11.65 2.38 -28.44
CA THR A 22 -11.13 1.19 -27.79
C THR A 22 -10.51 1.66 -26.49
N GLY A 23 -11.32 1.73 -25.43
CA GLY A 23 -10.82 1.97 -24.09
C GLY A 23 -9.74 0.94 -23.78
N ALA A 24 -8.59 1.38 -23.27
CA ALA A 24 -7.60 0.46 -22.74
C ALA A 24 -8.25 -0.24 -21.53
N TRP A 25 -8.50 -1.55 -21.65
CA TRP A 25 -9.05 -2.35 -20.56
C TRP A 25 -7.91 -2.61 -19.59
N ALA A 26 -7.77 -1.81 -18.52
CA ALA A 26 -6.85 -2.15 -17.43
C ALA A 26 -7.47 -3.25 -16.55
N LEU A 27 -6.63 -4.03 -15.86
CA LEU A 27 -7.09 -4.94 -14.81
C LEU A 27 -7.81 -4.11 -13.73
N ARG A 28 -9.07 -4.42 -13.46
CA ARG A 28 -9.88 -3.71 -12.47
C ARG A 28 -9.76 -4.41 -11.11
N ASP A 29 -9.89 -3.63 -10.05
CA ASP A 29 -10.01 -4.14 -8.67
C ASP A 29 -8.75 -4.81 -8.08
N VAL A 30 -7.58 -4.19 -8.27
CA VAL A 30 -6.38 -4.55 -7.49
C VAL A 30 -6.31 -3.67 -6.24
N THR A 31 -6.23 -4.27 -5.05
CA THR A 31 -6.12 -3.55 -3.77
C THR A 31 -5.05 -4.16 -2.88
N ILE A 32 -4.50 -3.36 -1.98
CA ILE A 32 -3.51 -3.81 -1.00
C ILE A 32 -4.05 -3.65 0.42
N ASP A 33 -3.93 -4.73 1.18
CA ASP A 33 -4.06 -4.70 2.62
C ASP A 33 -2.72 -4.91 3.33
N ILE A 34 -2.42 -4.08 4.35
CA ILE A 34 -1.21 -4.20 5.17
C ILE A 34 -1.64 -4.30 6.62
N GLU A 35 -1.31 -5.42 7.25
CA GLU A 35 -1.72 -5.74 8.61
C GLU A 35 -0.50 -6.05 9.49
N PRO A 36 -0.20 -5.24 10.53
CA PRO A 36 -0.80 -3.94 10.83
C PRO A 36 -0.24 -2.80 9.94
N PRO A 37 -0.98 -1.68 9.73
CA PRO A 37 -0.48 -0.53 8.96
C PRO A 37 0.66 0.23 9.69
N VAL A 38 0.70 0.11 11.01
CA VAL A 38 1.77 0.61 11.89
C VAL A 38 2.39 -0.59 12.59
N VAL A 39 3.63 -0.92 12.22
CA VAL A 39 4.32 -2.13 12.67
C VAL A 39 5.34 -1.74 13.74
N GLU A 40 5.34 -2.41 14.88
CA GLU A 40 6.42 -2.23 15.86
C GLU A 40 7.72 -2.86 15.35
N ARG A 41 8.85 -2.18 15.56
CA ARG A 41 10.15 -2.65 15.09
C ARG A 41 10.46 -4.05 15.62
N GLY A 42 10.84 -4.95 14.73
CA GLY A 42 11.16 -6.35 15.02
C GLY A 42 9.95 -7.29 14.87
N GLU A 43 8.74 -6.75 14.73
CA GLU A 43 7.53 -7.54 14.53
C GLU A 43 7.36 -7.98 13.06
N THR A 44 6.29 -8.74 12.83
CA THR A 44 5.89 -9.26 11.52
C THR A 44 4.84 -8.34 10.88
N ALA A 45 4.86 -8.21 9.56
CA ALA A 45 3.82 -7.54 8.78
C ALA A 45 3.31 -8.43 7.66
N LEU A 46 2.00 -8.49 7.48
CA LEU A 46 1.34 -9.20 6.40
C LEU A 46 0.95 -8.21 5.30
N LEU A 47 1.41 -8.48 4.07
CA LEU A 47 1.06 -7.72 2.88
C LEU A 47 0.16 -8.59 2.01
N ARG A 48 -1.10 -8.18 1.80
CA ARG A 48 -2.06 -8.91 0.97
C ARG A 48 -2.40 -8.09 -0.27
N CYS A 49 -2.38 -8.72 -1.43
CA CYS A 49 -2.77 -8.14 -2.71
C CYS A 49 -4.01 -8.88 -3.20
N ASN A 50 -5.15 -8.19 -3.18
CA ASN A 50 -6.40 -8.74 -3.71
C ASN A 50 -6.54 -8.28 -5.15
N TYR A 51 -6.90 -9.18 -6.05
CA TYR A 51 -7.10 -8.89 -7.47
C TYR A 51 -8.13 -9.85 -8.07
N GLU A 52 -8.88 -9.38 -9.08
CA GLU A 52 -9.78 -10.19 -9.89
C GLU A 52 -9.26 -10.25 -11.33
N LEU A 53 -9.15 -11.46 -11.89
CA LEU A 53 -8.56 -11.66 -13.22
C LEU A 53 -9.61 -11.70 -14.33
N GLU A 54 -10.90 -11.77 -14.00
CA GLU A 54 -12.01 -11.86 -14.95
C GLU A 54 -11.83 -13.05 -15.92
N GLY A 55 -11.33 -14.17 -15.39
CA GLY A 55 -11.05 -15.39 -16.17
C GLY A 55 -9.79 -15.34 -17.03
N LYS A 56 -8.96 -14.28 -16.95
CA LYS A 56 -7.66 -14.21 -17.63
C LYS A 56 -6.60 -15.00 -16.84
N PRO A 57 -5.66 -15.67 -17.52
CA PRO A 57 -4.55 -16.35 -16.85
C PRO A 57 -3.63 -15.35 -16.15
N LEU A 58 -3.18 -15.69 -14.94
CA LEU A 58 -2.17 -14.91 -14.22
C LEU A 58 -0.79 -15.12 -14.87
N TYR A 59 -0.11 -14.03 -15.19
CA TYR A 59 1.30 -14.06 -15.60
C TYR A 59 2.22 -13.91 -14.39
N SER A 60 2.05 -12.87 -13.57
CA SER A 60 2.84 -12.70 -12.34
C SER A 60 2.20 -11.76 -11.34
N VAL A 61 2.58 -11.94 -10.07
CA VAL A 61 2.37 -10.97 -8.98
C VAL A 61 3.74 -10.56 -8.46
N LYS A 62 4.05 -9.27 -8.46
CA LYS A 62 5.33 -8.72 -7.99
C LYS A 62 5.09 -7.74 -6.87
N TRP A 63 5.98 -7.76 -5.90
CA TRP A 63 5.99 -6.82 -4.80
C TRP A 63 7.26 -5.96 -4.81
N TYR A 64 7.05 -4.66 -4.58
CA TYR A 64 8.10 -3.66 -4.54
C TYR A 64 8.09 -2.90 -3.23
N ARG A 65 9.28 -2.59 -2.72
CA ARG A 65 9.48 -1.56 -1.70
C ARG A 65 10.12 -0.36 -2.37
N GLY A 66 9.34 0.72 -2.56
CA GLY A 66 9.75 1.81 -3.43
C GLY A 66 9.89 1.32 -4.89
N GLN A 67 11.11 1.32 -5.42
CA GLN A 67 11.42 0.85 -6.79
C GLN A 67 12.10 -0.53 -6.82
N ARG A 68 12.33 -1.17 -5.67
CA ARG A 68 13.04 -2.45 -5.58
C ARG A 68 12.06 -3.60 -5.49
N GLU A 69 12.03 -4.45 -6.52
CA GLU A 69 11.36 -5.76 -6.47
C GLU A 69 11.99 -6.57 -5.34
N PHE A 70 11.17 -7.19 -4.50
CA PHE A 70 11.66 -8.06 -3.43
C PHE A 70 11.00 -9.43 -3.40
N TYR A 71 9.83 -9.57 -4.01
CA TYR A 71 9.12 -10.84 -4.13
C TYR A 71 8.39 -10.90 -5.46
N ARG A 72 8.41 -12.08 -6.09
CA ARG A 72 7.64 -12.37 -7.30
C ARG A 72 7.07 -13.78 -7.23
N TYR A 73 5.80 -13.89 -7.60
CA TYR A 73 5.12 -15.14 -7.90
C TYR A 73 4.84 -15.23 -9.42
N THR A 74 5.24 -16.33 -10.04
CA THR A 74 5.00 -16.66 -11.45
C THR A 74 4.53 -18.12 -11.53
N PRO A 75 3.23 -18.40 -11.78
CA PRO A 75 2.68 -19.76 -11.67
C PRO A 75 3.31 -20.76 -12.66
N ASN A 76 3.78 -20.27 -13.82
CA ASN A 76 4.33 -21.09 -14.89
C ASN A 76 5.86 -21.26 -14.80
N GLU A 77 6.52 -20.75 -13.77
CA GLU A 77 7.97 -20.91 -13.55
C GLU A 77 8.27 -21.92 -12.42
N VAL A 78 9.47 -22.52 -12.47
CA VAL A 78 9.99 -23.35 -11.39
C VAL A 78 11.33 -22.75 -10.90
N PRO A 79 11.45 -22.33 -9.63
CA PRO A 79 10.38 -22.24 -8.63
C PRO A 79 9.35 -21.17 -9.00
N THR A 80 8.10 -21.35 -8.53
CA THR A 80 7.01 -20.39 -8.75
C THR A 80 7.24 -19.08 -8.02
N THR A 81 8.05 -19.08 -6.95
CA THR A 81 8.37 -17.90 -6.15
C THR A 81 9.84 -17.54 -6.26
N LYS A 82 10.12 -16.24 -6.36
CA LYS A 82 11.47 -15.66 -6.38
C LYS A 82 11.55 -14.51 -5.37
N VAL A 83 12.64 -14.47 -4.61
CA VAL A 83 12.89 -13.43 -3.60
C VAL A 83 14.16 -12.69 -3.96
N PHE A 84 14.09 -11.36 -3.93
CA PHE A 84 15.20 -10.47 -4.22
C PHE A 84 15.52 -9.69 -2.94
N LEU A 85 16.40 -10.26 -2.13
CA LEU A 85 16.73 -9.70 -0.83
C LEU A 85 17.57 -8.42 -0.98
N PHE A 86 17.23 -7.43 -0.18
CA PHE A 86 18.10 -6.29 0.11
C PHE A 86 18.15 -6.07 1.63
N ALA A 87 19.14 -5.32 2.10
CA ALA A 87 19.44 -5.18 3.53
C ALA A 87 18.19 -4.85 4.36
N GLY A 88 17.92 -5.67 5.39
CA GLY A 88 16.83 -5.49 6.34
C GLY A 88 15.44 -5.96 5.89
N LEU A 89 15.30 -6.60 4.72
CA LEU A 89 14.05 -7.24 4.29
C LEU A 89 14.15 -8.76 4.45
N GLN A 90 13.23 -9.37 5.21
CA GLN A 90 13.14 -10.82 5.39
C GLN A 90 11.73 -11.30 5.05
N VAL A 91 11.62 -12.21 4.09
CA VAL A 91 10.33 -12.80 3.66
C VAL A 91 10.20 -14.19 4.24
N ASN A 92 9.07 -14.47 4.89
CA ASN A 92 8.71 -15.83 5.29
C ASN A 92 8.05 -16.57 4.12
N LEU A 93 8.85 -17.37 3.40
CA LEU A 93 8.38 -18.13 2.24
C LEU A 93 7.34 -19.22 2.58
N GLN A 94 7.28 -19.71 3.82
CA GLN A 94 6.30 -20.72 4.21
C GLN A 94 4.89 -20.14 4.37
N LEU A 95 4.79 -18.82 4.60
CA LEU A 95 3.55 -18.10 4.80
C LEU A 95 3.24 -17.12 3.66
N SER A 96 4.01 -17.18 2.56
CA SER A 96 3.86 -16.29 1.41
C SER A 96 3.53 -17.08 0.14
N ASP A 97 2.63 -16.54 -0.66
CA ASP A 97 2.06 -17.19 -1.84
C ASP A 97 1.70 -16.13 -2.92
N GLU A 98 0.83 -16.48 -3.87
CA GLU A 98 0.41 -15.59 -4.95
C GLU A 98 -0.46 -14.40 -4.54
N HIS A 99 -1.02 -14.41 -3.32
CA HIS A 99 -1.89 -13.36 -2.80
C HIS A 99 -1.24 -12.58 -1.65
N GLN A 100 -0.32 -13.20 -0.90
CA GLN A 100 0.26 -12.55 0.28
C GLN A 100 1.76 -12.75 0.44
N VAL A 101 2.40 -11.76 1.07
CA VAL A 101 3.80 -11.80 1.48
C VAL A 101 3.93 -11.42 2.95
N VAL A 102 4.57 -12.31 3.71
CA VAL A 102 4.82 -12.11 5.14
C VAL A 102 6.24 -11.62 5.34
N LEU A 103 6.38 -10.42 5.89
CA LEU A 103 7.65 -9.84 6.29
C LEU A 103 7.92 -10.12 7.77
N GLN A 104 9.15 -10.50 8.11
CA GLN A 104 9.58 -10.74 9.49
C GLN A 104 10.69 -9.78 9.90
N ASN A 105 10.80 -9.55 11.22
CA ASN A 105 11.84 -8.71 11.81
C ASN A 105 11.93 -7.33 11.13
N VAL A 106 10.78 -6.66 11.02
CA VAL A 106 10.61 -5.42 10.26
C VAL A 106 11.40 -4.28 10.92
N ASP A 107 12.25 -3.59 10.15
CA ASP A 107 13.04 -2.45 10.63
C ASP A 107 12.66 -1.12 9.93
N PHE A 108 13.15 0.01 10.45
CA PHE A 108 12.77 1.35 10.03
C PHE A 108 13.00 1.64 8.54
N ASN A 109 13.98 0.99 7.91
CA ASN A 109 14.24 1.09 6.48
C ASN A 109 13.06 0.59 5.62
N LEU A 110 12.21 -0.28 6.17
CA LEU A 110 11.00 -0.77 5.51
C LEU A 110 9.82 0.21 5.61
N SER A 111 9.89 1.26 6.43
CA SER A 111 8.85 2.31 6.45
C SER A 111 8.73 2.99 5.09
N GLY A 112 7.53 3.01 4.50
CA GLY A 112 7.25 3.66 3.22
C GLY A 112 6.28 2.85 2.35
N ASN A 113 6.22 3.21 1.07
CA ASN A 113 5.33 2.57 0.11
C ASN A 113 5.79 1.16 -0.25
N PHE A 114 4.82 0.24 -0.16
CA PHE A 114 4.84 -1.08 -0.76
C PHE A 114 3.88 -1.08 -1.95
N THR A 115 4.30 -1.68 -3.05
CA THR A 115 3.52 -1.76 -4.29
C THR A 115 3.33 -3.22 -4.67
N CYS A 116 2.11 -3.58 -5.04
CA CYS A 116 1.77 -4.84 -5.68
C CYS A 116 1.50 -4.55 -7.16
N GLU A 117 2.14 -5.30 -8.04
CA GLU A 117 1.91 -5.32 -9.48
C GLU A 117 1.35 -6.68 -9.87
N VAL A 118 0.17 -6.71 -10.47
CA VAL A 118 -0.47 -7.92 -10.99
C VAL A 118 -0.50 -7.82 -12.51
N SER A 119 -0.02 -8.86 -13.18
CA SER A 119 -0.02 -8.94 -14.64
C SER A 119 -0.68 -10.22 -15.13
N THR A 120 -1.52 -10.13 -16.16
CA THR A 120 -2.14 -11.27 -16.85
C THR A 120 -1.32 -11.73 -18.06
N ASP A 121 -1.50 -12.99 -18.44
CA ASP A 121 -0.85 -13.61 -19.60
C ASP A 121 -1.69 -13.40 -20.89
N GLY A 122 -1.12 -13.76 -22.04
CA GLY A 122 -1.72 -13.57 -23.35
C GLY A 122 -3.10 -14.24 -23.50
N PRO A 123 -3.96 -13.74 -24.41
CA PRO A 123 -3.69 -12.74 -25.44
C PRO A 123 -3.85 -11.28 -24.97
N ASN A 124 -4.41 -11.06 -23.78
CA ASN A 124 -4.68 -9.75 -23.23
C ASN A 124 -3.73 -9.48 -22.05
N PHE A 125 -2.58 -8.91 -22.35
CA PHE A 125 -1.60 -8.51 -21.35
C PHE A 125 -2.08 -7.25 -20.62
N LEU A 126 -2.63 -7.45 -19.42
CA LEU A 126 -3.07 -6.38 -18.56
C LEU A 126 -2.16 -6.31 -17.35
N THR A 127 -1.79 -5.11 -16.94
CA THR A 127 -1.02 -4.87 -15.72
C THR A 127 -1.73 -3.82 -14.89
N ALA A 128 -1.86 -4.07 -13.59
CA ALA A 128 -2.30 -3.09 -12.62
C ALA A 128 -1.30 -3.02 -11.46
N MET A 129 -1.09 -1.81 -10.96
CA MET A 129 -0.22 -1.54 -9.83
C MET A 129 -0.95 -0.68 -8.83
N VAL A 130 -0.84 -1.04 -7.55
CA VAL A 130 -1.36 -0.25 -6.44
C VAL A 130 -0.32 -0.19 -5.33
N SER A 131 -0.34 0.88 -4.56
CA SER A 131 0.62 1.11 -3.49
C SER A 131 -0.07 1.44 -2.17
N ARG A 132 0.50 0.97 -1.07
CA ARG A 132 0.09 1.34 0.29
C ARG A 132 1.31 1.61 1.17
N ASN A 133 1.19 2.59 2.05
CA ASN A 133 2.26 2.98 2.96
C ASN A 133 2.19 2.16 4.26
N MET A 134 3.36 1.70 4.72
CA MET A 134 3.54 1.04 6.01
C MET A 134 4.51 1.88 6.86
N SER A 135 4.19 2.13 8.12
CA SER A 135 5.08 2.84 9.04
C SER A 135 5.62 1.90 10.11
N VAL A 136 6.92 2.01 10.41
CA VAL A 136 7.57 1.23 11.47
C VAL A 136 7.87 2.13 12.65
N VAL A 137 7.44 1.72 13.84
CA VAL A 137 7.52 2.51 15.07
C VAL A 137 8.21 1.75 16.20
N VAL A 138 8.63 2.48 17.22
CA VAL A 138 8.99 1.93 18.53
C VAL A 138 8.16 2.66 19.56
N LEU A 139 7.39 1.90 20.33
CA LEU A 139 6.55 2.46 21.38
C LEU A 139 7.36 2.67 22.66
N PRO A 140 7.05 3.70 23.46
CA PRO A 140 7.63 3.83 24.79
C PRO A 140 7.32 2.58 25.63
N LYS A 141 8.35 1.92 26.15
CA LYS A 141 8.18 0.68 26.95
C LYS A 141 7.46 0.89 28.28
N TYR A 142 7.49 2.11 28.80
CA TYR A 142 6.88 2.48 30.08
C TYR A 142 6.22 3.87 29.97
N PRO A 143 5.19 4.14 30.79
CA PRO A 143 4.56 5.45 30.88
C PRO A 143 5.58 6.55 31.22
N PRO A 144 5.32 7.81 30.83
CA PRO A 144 6.22 8.89 31.17
C PRO A 144 6.26 9.13 32.68
N THR A 145 7.44 9.46 33.19
CA THR A 145 7.64 9.75 34.60
C THR A 145 7.64 11.26 34.82
N LEU A 146 6.81 11.71 35.76
CA LEU A 146 6.78 13.08 36.24
C LEU A 146 7.70 13.21 37.46
N THR A 147 8.68 14.13 37.38
CA THR A 147 9.57 14.46 38.48
C THR A 147 9.48 15.95 38.80
N THR A 148 9.46 16.28 40.09
CA THR A 148 9.40 17.66 40.59
C THR A 148 10.67 18.00 41.35
N GLU A 149 11.02 19.28 41.43
CA GLU A 149 12.19 19.73 42.20
C GLU A 149 12.02 19.50 43.71
N ARG A 150 10.78 19.59 44.22
CA ARG A 150 10.39 19.39 45.62
C ARG A 150 9.22 18.42 45.75
N GLY A 151 9.07 17.80 46.92
CA GLY A 151 7.97 16.87 47.23
C GLY A 151 6.70 17.56 47.70
N ASP A 152 6.82 18.78 48.22
CA ASP A 152 5.77 19.59 48.79
C ASP A 152 5.81 21.02 48.22
N TYR A 153 4.63 21.58 48.01
CA TYR A 153 4.44 22.92 47.46
C TYR A 153 3.31 23.63 48.22
N GLY A 154 3.55 24.87 48.61
CA GLY A 154 2.57 25.73 49.26
C GLY A 154 1.72 26.52 48.25
N ILE A 155 0.68 27.18 48.76
CA ILE A 155 -0.12 28.10 47.96
C ILE A 155 0.75 29.27 47.51
N GLY A 156 0.80 29.54 46.21
CA GLY A 156 1.63 30.59 45.61
C GLY A 156 2.99 30.12 45.11
N ASP A 157 3.38 28.86 45.37
CA ASP A 157 4.60 28.30 44.82
C ASP A 157 4.47 28.04 43.31
N THR A 158 5.56 28.28 42.57
CA THR A 158 5.69 27.85 41.18
C THR A 158 6.23 26.43 41.15
N ILE A 159 5.46 25.50 40.58
CA ILE A 159 5.88 24.11 40.42
C ILE A 159 6.74 23.98 39.16
N ARG A 160 7.95 23.46 39.32
CA ARG A 160 8.79 23.03 38.19
C ARG A 160 8.83 21.51 38.14
N ALA A 161 8.32 20.97 37.05
CA ALA A 161 8.20 19.54 36.82
C ALA A 161 8.80 19.15 35.46
N ASN A 162 9.43 17.99 35.41
CA ASN A 162 9.92 17.36 34.20
C ASN A 162 9.09 16.09 33.94
N CYS A 163 8.52 16.00 32.74
CA CYS A 163 7.86 14.81 32.25
C CYS A 163 8.79 14.17 31.22
N THR A 164 9.18 12.91 31.45
CA THR A 164 10.13 12.21 30.58
C THR A 164 9.55 10.88 30.13
N SER A 165 9.48 10.63 28.82
CA SER A 165 9.10 9.34 28.24
C SER A 165 10.29 8.41 28.06
N ALA A 166 10.01 7.09 27.98
CA ALA A 166 10.95 6.14 27.40
C ALA A 166 11.27 6.51 25.93
N ALA A 167 12.37 5.96 25.43
CA ALA A 167 12.74 6.08 24.01
C ALA A 167 11.63 5.55 23.11
N SER A 168 11.31 6.31 22.06
CA SER A 168 10.27 5.99 21.08
C SER A 168 10.61 6.58 19.72
N LYS A 169 10.02 6.00 18.68
CA LYS A 169 10.08 6.53 17.31
C LYS A 169 8.73 6.34 16.64
N PRO A 170 8.04 7.41 16.18
CA PRO A 170 8.43 8.83 16.31
C PRO A 170 8.52 9.27 17.78
N ALA A 171 9.11 10.45 18.01
CA ALA A 171 9.24 10.98 19.36
C ALA A 171 7.86 11.12 20.02
N ALA A 172 7.72 10.62 21.25
CA ALA A 172 6.48 10.72 22.01
C ALA A 172 6.09 12.19 22.24
N THR A 173 4.78 12.46 22.16
CA THR A 173 4.21 13.75 22.53
C THR A 173 3.85 13.72 24.01
N LEU A 174 4.44 14.62 24.80
CA LEU A 174 4.22 14.74 26.23
C LEU A 174 3.34 15.94 26.54
N ILE A 175 2.30 15.72 27.33
CA ILE A 175 1.35 16.76 27.76
C ILE A 175 1.30 16.73 29.29
N PHE A 176 1.45 17.89 29.91
CA PHE A 176 1.24 18.04 31.35
C PHE A 176 -0.24 18.36 31.60
N SER A 177 -0.79 17.82 32.68
CA SER A 177 -2.12 18.23 33.14
C SER A 177 -2.11 18.31 34.66
N LEU A 178 -2.78 19.34 35.19
CA LEU A 178 -2.98 19.57 36.62
C LEU A 178 -4.47 19.56 36.91
N ASN A 179 -4.96 18.63 37.73
CA ASN A 179 -6.39 18.49 38.05
C ASN A 179 -7.29 18.38 36.80
N ASN A 180 -6.87 17.61 35.81
CA ASN A 180 -7.53 17.47 34.50
C ASN A 180 -7.60 18.76 33.66
N MET A 181 -6.84 19.79 33.99
CA MET A 181 -6.65 20.97 33.14
C MET A 181 -5.29 20.86 32.45
N VAL A 182 -5.26 21.12 31.14
CA VAL A 182 -4.07 21.13 30.28
C VAL A 182 -3.57 22.56 30.13
#